data_AF-A0A5C6U1J7-F1
#
_entry.id   AF-A0A5C6U1J7-F1
#
_cell.length_a   1.000
_cell.length_b   1.000
_cell.length_c   1.000
_cell.angle_alpha   90.00
_cell.angle_beta   90.00
_cell.angle_gamma   90.00
#
_symmetry.space_group_name_H-M   'P 1'
#
loop_
_entity.id
_entity.type
_entity.pdbx_description
1 polymer ?
#
loop_
_entity_poly.entity_id
_entity_poly.type
_entity_poly.pdbx_seq_one_letter_code
_entity_poly.pdbx_strand_id
1 'polypeptide(L)'
;MKHWIPVLTLAFVTLGADAAPVYRCGGGTYSQTPCPGGAMVEATDPRSAAQRAEARRLAAAEKRRAREMERDRMAQEQRSAKEPAIASLGPERAAKAPAQAASKPSSKSKRKAKSQNEDFRAVAPKAAQP
;
A
#
# COMPACT_ATOMS: atom_id res chain seq x y z
N MET A 1 -48.91 3.36 23.88
CA MET A 1 -49.33 4.28 22.79
C MET A 1 -48.13 5.18 22.50
N LYS A 2 -47.19 4.79 21.64
CA LYS A 2 -47.20 4.85 20.16
C LYS A 2 -47.20 6.27 19.58
N HIS A 3 -46.07 6.99 19.71
CA HIS A 3 -45.73 8.14 18.86
C HIS A 3 -44.20 8.11 18.64
N TRP A 4 -43.72 7.32 17.68
CA TRP A 4 -43.33 7.73 16.32
C TRP A 4 -42.24 8.82 16.32
N ILE A 5 -40.98 8.39 16.39
CA ILE A 5 -39.80 9.23 16.15
C ILE A 5 -39.69 9.39 14.64
N PRO A 6 -39.84 10.60 14.06
CA PRO A 6 -39.61 10.80 12.65
C PRO A 6 -38.11 10.63 12.39
N VAL A 7 -37.79 9.68 11.50
CA VAL A 7 -36.47 9.52 10.91
C VAL A 7 -36.16 10.80 10.14
N LEU A 8 -35.37 11.68 10.73
CA LEU A 8 -34.78 12.84 10.08
C LEU A 8 -33.69 12.32 9.14
N THR A 9 -34.07 12.02 7.90
CA THR A 9 -33.15 11.71 6.81
C THR A 9 -32.31 12.95 6.51
N LEU A 10 -31.12 13.00 7.12
CA LEU A 10 -30.10 14.00 6.84
C LEU A 10 -29.54 13.75 5.43
N ALA A 11 -30.11 14.42 4.44
CA ALA A 11 -29.59 14.44 3.08
C ALA A 11 -28.27 15.24 3.09
N PHE A 12 -27.14 14.52 3.08
CA PHE A 12 -25.84 15.12 2.82
C PHE A 12 -25.78 15.57 1.36
N VAL A 13 -26.16 16.82 1.11
CA VAL A 13 -25.85 17.52 -0.13
C VAL A 13 -24.34 17.67 -0.18
N THR A 14 -23.70 16.94 -1.09
CA THR A 14 -22.28 17.15 -1.41
C THR A 14 -22.19 18.40 -2.28
N LEU A 15 -22.22 19.57 -1.64
CA LEU A 15 -21.83 20.82 -2.28
C LEU A 15 -20.38 20.63 -2.74
N GLY A 16 -20.14 20.77 -4.05
CA GLY A 16 -18.79 20.87 -4.57
C GLY A 16 -18.10 21.98 -3.78
N ALA A 17 -17.02 21.63 -3.07
CA ALA A 17 -16.24 22.60 -2.34
C ALA A 17 -15.44 23.41 -3.36
N ASP A 18 -16.07 24.42 -3.95
CA ASP A 18 -15.34 25.56 -4.49
C ASP A 18 -14.52 26.12 -3.33
N ALA A 19 -13.20 26.15 -3.51
CA ALA A 19 -12.27 26.55 -2.47
C ALA A 19 -12.63 27.98 -2.04
N ALA A 20 -13.14 28.12 -0.82
CA ALA A 20 -13.40 29.44 -0.24
C ALA A 20 -12.09 30.23 -0.21
N PRO A 21 -12.11 31.53 -0.53
CA PRO A 21 -10.88 32.33 -0.61
C PRO A 21 -10.19 32.34 0.76
N VAL A 22 -8.93 31.88 0.78
CA VAL A 22 -8.08 31.90 1.97
C VAL A 22 -7.21 33.13 1.92
N TYR A 23 -7.14 33.89 3.00
CA TYR A 23 -6.28 35.07 3.10
C TYR A 23 -5.10 34.77 4.02
N ARG A 24 -3.88 35.11 3.58
CA ARG A 24 -2.73 35.17 4.48
C ARG A 24 -2.71 36.52 5.17
N CYS A 25 -3.02 36.50 6.46
CA CYS A 25 -2.88 37.65 7.33
C CYS A 25 -1.42 37.72 7.82
N GLY A 26 -0.97 38.93 8.18
CA GLY A 26 0.38 39.14 8.68
C GLY A 26 0.74 38.20 9.84
N GLY A 27 2.02 37.86 9.97
CA GLY A 27 2.51 36.96 11.03
C GLY A 27 2.35 35.46 10.75
N GLY A 28 2.03 35.06 9.51
CA GLY A 28 1.92 33.64 9.12
C GLY A 28 0.58 33.00 9.41
N THR A 29 -0.42 33.78 9.83
CA THR A 29 -1.78 33.32 10.11
C THR A 29 -2.63 33.32 8.84
N TYR A 30 -3.54 32.36 8.73
CA TYR A 30 -4.49 32.28 7.62
C TYR A 30 -5.92 32.47 8.13
N SER A 31 -6.75 33.15 7.34
CA SER A 31 -8.17 33.36 7.66
C SER A 31 -9.05 33.10 6.43
N GLN A 32 -10.27 32.63 6.67
CA GLN A 32 -11.33 32.54 5.67
C GLN A 32 -12.07 33.87 5.48
N THR A 33 -11.76 34.87 6.32
CA THR A 33 -12.29 36.24 6.23
C THR A 33 -11.20 37.20 5.74
N PRO A 34 -11.55 38.21 4.93
CA PRO A 34 -10.60 39.21 4.47
C PRO A 34 -10.04 39.99 5.67
N CYS A 35 -8.71 40.13 5.72
CA CYS A 35 -8.01 40.89 6.76
C CYS A 35 -7.33 42.12 6.16
N PRO A 36 -7.24 43.24 6.90
CA PRO A 36 -6.59 44.46 6.42
C PRO A 36 -5.10 44.18 6.16
N GLY A 37 -4.65 44.42 4.93
CA GLY A 37 -3.28 44.11 4.49
C GLY A 37 -3.00 42.63 4.22
N GLY A 38 -4.02 41.77 4.24
CA GLY A 38 -3.89 40.36 3.89
C GLY A 38 -3.86 40.12 2.38
N ALA A 39 -3.06 39.16 1.94
CA ALA A 39 -3.03 38.73 0.54
C ALA A 39 -3.98 37.54 0.34
N MET A 40 -4.78 37.57 -0.72
CA MET A 40 -5.58 36.43 -1.14
C MET A 40 -4.64 35.32 -1.62
N VAL A 41 -4.86 34.11 -1.13
CA VAL A 41 -4.14 32.90 -1.54
C VAL A 41 -5.11 32.03 -2.33
N GLU A 42 -4.72 31.71 -3.56
CA GLU A 42 -5.43 30.74 -4.38
C GLU A 42 -5.26 29.35 -3.74
N ALA A 43 -6.31 28.89 -3.07
CA ALA A 43 -6.33 27.62 -2.33
C ALA A 43 -6.93 26.46 -3.16
N THR A 44 -6.92 26.59 -4.49
CA THR A 44 -7.45 25.59 -5.40
C THR A 44 -6.46 24.44 -5.58
N ASP A 45 -6.97 23.20 -5.67
CA ASP A 45 -6.15 22.03 -5.99
C ASP A 45 -5.53 22.18 -7.39
N PRO A 46 -4.20 22.27 -7.52
CA PRO A 46 -3.55 22.49 -8.81
C PRO A 46 -3.65 21.26 -9.74
N ARG A 47 -4.11 20.11 -9.23
CA ARG A 47 -4.23 18.89 -10.04
C ARG A 47 -5.40 18.99 -11.00
N SER A 48 -5.15 18.62 -12.25
CA SER A 48 -6.19 18.46 -13.26
C SER A 48 -7.19 17.36 -12.91
N ALA A 49 -8.38 17.39 -13.52
CA ALA A 49 -9.39 16.36 -13.32
C ALA A 49 -8.89 14.95 -13.71
N ALA A 50 -8.08 14.85 -14.78
CA ALA A 50 -7.46 13.61 -15.22
C ALA A 50 -6.50 13.04 -14.16
N GLN A 51 -5.64 13.88 -13.58
CA GLN A 51 -4.72 13.46 -12.50
C GLN A 51 -5.48 12.99 -11.26
N ARG A 52 -6.59 13.64 -10.90
CA ARG A 52 -7.46 13.19 -9.79
C ARG A 52 -8.10 11.83 -10.10
N ALA A 53 -8.55 11.61 -11.32
CA ALA A 53 -9.13 10.33 -11.73
C ALA A 53 -8.09 9.20 -11.68
N GLU A 54 -6.86 9.45 -12.15
CA GLU A 54 -5.76 8.50 -12.08
C GLU A 54 -5.37 8.18 -10.63
N ALA A 55 -5.23 9.20 -9.78
CA ALA A 55 -4.93 9.01 -8.36
C ALA A 55 -6.00 8.15 -7.67
N ARG A 56 -7.28 8.36 -7.99
CA ARG A 56 -8.38 7.51 -7.48
C ARG A 56 -8.28 6.07 -7.98
N ARG A 57 -7.94 5.85 -9.24
CA ARG A 57 -7.74 4.51 -9.81
C ARG A 57 -6.61 3.77 -9.08
N LEU A 58 -5.47 4.44 -8.88
CA LEU A 58 -4.33 3.87 -8.16
C LEU A 58 -4.68 3.56 -6.70
N ALA A 59 -5.34 4.48 -6.01
CA ALA A 59 -5.79 4.26 -4.64
C ALA A 59 -6.75 3.06 -4.52
N ALA A 60 -7.65 2.89 -5.49
CA ALA A 60 -8.54 1.72 -5.52
C ALA A 60 -7.78 0.41 -5.75
N ALA A 61 -6.79 0.40 -6.66
CA ALA A 61 -5.95 -0.77 -6.91
C ALA A 61 -5.13 -1.14 -5.66
N GLU A 62 -4.52 -0.16 -5.01
CA GLU A 62 -3.75 -0.36 -3.77
C GLU A 62 -4.62 -0.90 -2.65
N LYS A 63 -5.82 -0.34 -2.46
CA LYS A 63 -6.78 -0.84 -1.46
C LYS A 63 -7.16 -2.30 -1.71
N ARG A 64 -7.30 -2.72 -2.97
CA ARG A 64 -7.55 -4.14 -3.29
C ARG A 64 -6.37 -5.01 -2.90
N ARG A 65 -5.15 -4.60 -3.27
CA ARG A 65 -3.92 -5.33 -2.94
C ARG A 65 -3.71 -5.45 -1.43
N ALA A 66 -3.96 -4.37 -0.68
CA ALA A 66 -3.90 -4.39 0.78
C ALA A 66 -4.87 -5.40 1.39
N ARG A 67 -6.11 -5.50 0.89
CA ARG A 67 -7.08 -6.50 1.34
C ARG A 67 -6.67 -7.93 0.99
N GLU A 68 -6.05 -8.14 -0.16
CA GLU A 68 -5.52 -9.46 -0.55
C GLU A 68 -4.41 -9.88 0.43
N MET A 69 -3.46 -8.99 0.75
CA MET A 69 -2.41 -9.25 1.74
C MET A 69 -2.97 -9.52 3.14
N GLU A 70 -4.01 -8.79 3.56
CA GLU A 70 -4.68 -9.03 4.83
C GLU A 70 -5.32 -10.42 4.89
N ARG A 71 -5.96 -10.86 3.80
CA ARG A 71 -6.53 -12.20 3.68
C ARG A 71 -5.44 -13.27 3.73
N ASP A 72 -4.32 -13.05 3.06
CA ASP A 72 -3.19 -13.97 3.08
C ASP A 72 -2.58 -14.10 4.47
N ARG A 73 -2.42 -12.97 5.19
CA ARG A 73 -1.98 -12.97 6.59
C ARG A 73 -2.93 -13.80 7.46
N MET A 74 -4.23 -13.56 7.37
CA MET A 74 -5.23 -14.32 8.14
C MET A 74 -5.21 -15.81 7.80
N ALA A 75 -5.03 -16.17 6.51
CA ALA A 75 -4.94 -17.56 6.09
C ALA A 75 -3.69 -18.25 6.62
N GLN A 76 -2.55 -17.55 6.65
CA GLN A 76 -1.32 -18.05 7.25
C GLN A 76 -1.47 -18.25 8.76
N GLU A 77 -2.01 -17.26 9.47
CA GLU A 77 -2.26 -17.37 10.91
C GLU A 77 -3.17 -18.55 11.25
N GLN A 78 -4.24 -18.76 10.48
CA GLN A 78 -5.12 -19.92 10.68
C GLN A 78 -4.43 -21.26 10.40
N ARG A 79 -3.48 -21.31 9.45
CA ARG A 79 -2.70 -22.52 9.17
C ARG A 79 -1.70 -22.78 10.29
N SER A 80 -0.95 -21.76 10.70
CA SER A 80 0.02 -21.84 11.79
C SER A 80 -0.64 -22.15 13.14
N ALA A 81 -1.85 -21.64 13.39
CA ALA A 81 -2.62 -21.97 14.60
C ALA A 81 -3.09 -23.43 14.65
N LYS A 82 -3.23 -24.09 13.48
CA LYS A 82 -3.60 -25.51 13.38
C LYS A 82 -2.39 -26.44 13.35
N GLU A 83 -1.19 -25.92 13.12
CA GLU A 83 0.05 -26.70 13.14
C GLU A 83 0.58 -26.83 14.58
N PRO A 84 0.98 -28.03 15.03
CA PRO A 84 1.62 -28.17 16.33
C PRO A 84 2.92 -27.36 16.38
N ALA A 85 3.17 -26.63 17.49
CA ALA A 85 4.27 -25.68 17.65
C ALA A 85 5.68 -26.23 17.31
N ILE A 86 5.85 -27.55 17.39
CA ILE A 86 7.09 -28.28 17.05
C ILE A 86 7.33 -28.45 15.54
N ALA A 87 6.31 -28.33 14.70
CA ALA A 87 6.44 -28.39 13.24
C ALA A 87 6.95 -27.06 12.63
N SER A 88 6.74 -25.94 13.33
CA SER A 88 7.22 -24.60 12.93
C SER A 88 8.73 -24.38 13.14
N LEU A 89 9.40 -25.29 13.87
CA LEU A 89 10.85 -25.22 14.16
C LEU A 89 11.69 -26.10 13.21
N GLY A 90 11.05 -26.82 12.29
CA GLY A 90 11.74 -27.57 11.23
C GLY A 90 12.16 -26.66 10.06
N PRO A 91 13.10 -27.08 9.21
CA PRO A 91 13.47 -26.31 8.03
C PRO A 91 12.22 -26.05 7.18
N GLU A 92 11.91 -24.77 6.98
CA GLU A 92 10.75 -24.31 6.22
C GLU A 92 10.70 -25.08 4.89
N ARG A 93 9.65 -25.87 4.67
CA ARG A 93 9.50 -26.58 3.40
C ARG A 93 9.32 -25.52 2.33
N ALA A 94 10.40 -25.27 1.60
CA ALA A 94 10.45 -24.34 0.47
C ALA A 94 9.16 -24.46 -0.34
N ALA A 95 8.42 -23.35 -0.43
CA ALA A 95 7.18 -23.27 -1.18
C ALA A 95 7.42 -23.87 -2.57
N LYS A 96 6.71 -24.96 -2.90
CA LYS A 96 6.84 -25.60 -4.21
C LYS A 96 6.42 -24.58 -5.26
N ALA A 97 7.37 -24.17 -6.10
CA ALA A 97 7.09 -23.45 -7.33
C ALA A 97 6.00 -24.20 -8.13
N PRO A 98 5.10 -23.49 -8.85
CA PRO A 98 4.05 -24.13 -9.62
C PRO A 98 4.68 -25.11 -10.61
N ALA A 99 4.23 -26.36 -10.53
CA ALA A 99 4.75 -27.46 -11.33
C ALA A 99 4.54 -27.16 -12.82
N GLN A 100 5.62 -26.80 -13.51
CA GLN A 100 5.65 -26.93 -14.97
C GLN A 100 5.61 -28.42 -15.31
N ALA A 101 4.84 -28.72 -16.35
CA ALA A 101 4.44 -30.05 -16.76
C ALA A 101 5.61 -31.04 -16.85
N ALA A 102 5.36 -32.24 -16.36
CA ALA A 102 6.30 -33.33 -16.24
C ALA A 102 6.85 -33.82 -17.59
N SER A 103 8.18 -33.87 -17.72
CA SER A 103 8.89 -34.83 -18.57
C SER A 103 9.72 -35.78 -17.69
N LYS A 104 9.59 -37.08 -17.98
CA LYS A 104 10.00 -38.27 -17.20
C LYS A 104 11.50 -38.38 -16.84
N PRO A 105 11.86 -39.23 -15.85
CA PRO A 105 13.16 -39.19 -15.18
C PRO A 105 14.22 -40.05 -15.89
N SER A 106 15.47 -39.58 -15.88
CA SER A 106 16.63 -40.43 -16.17
C SER A 106 17.58 -40.46 -14.97
N SER A 107 18.18 -41.62 -14.81
CA SER A 107 18.80 -42.19 -13.62
C SER A 107 20.16 -41.59 -13.24
N LYS A 108 20.45 -41.66 -11.93
CA LYS A 108 21.77 -41.84 -11.29
C LYS A 108 22.98 -41.10 -11.90
N SER A 109 23.45 -40.09 -11.17
CA SER A 109 24.89 -39.96 -10.91
C SER A 109 25.11 -39.26 -9.57
N LYS A 110 25.61 -40.02 -8.59
CA LYS A 110 26.25 -39.47 -7.39
C LYS A 110 27.57 -38.85 -7.83
N ARG A 111 27.67 -37.52 -7.79
CA ARG A 111 28.95 -36.83 -7.57
C ARG A 111 28.76 -35.79 -6.48
N LYS A 112 29.27 -36.10 -5.29
CA LYS A 112 29.68 -35.07 -4.33
C LYS A 112 30.88 -34.35 -4.95
N ALA A 113 30.78 -33.05 -5.20
CA ALA A 113 31.94 -32.15 -5.18
C ALA A 113 31.49 -30.69 -5.10
N LYS A 114 31.86 -30.07 -3.96
CA LYS A 114 32.06 -28.65 -3.72
C LYS A 114 30.84 -27.72 -3.76
N SER A 115 30.27 -27.54 -2.57
CA SER A 115 29.67 -26.27 -2.13
C SER A 115 30.65 -25.14 -2.47
N GLN A 116 30.36 -24.39 -3.52
CA GLN A 116 30.89 -23.04 -3.68
C GLN A 116 29.98 -22.13 -2.87
N ASN A 117 30.24 -22.07 -1.58
CA ASN A 117 29.80 -20.94 -0.77
C ASN A 117 30.92 -19.90 -0.91
N GLU A 118 30.95 -19.24 -2.06
CA GLU A 118 31.70 -18.01 -2.20
C GLU A 118 30.74 -16.93 -1.69
N ASP A 119 31.01 -16.43 -0.48
CA ASP A 119 30.23 -15.36 0.13
C ASP A 119 30.08 -14.21 -0.87
N PHE A 120 28.84 -13.77 -1.08
CA PHE A 120 28.54 -12.66 -1.98
C PHE A 120 29.28 -11.40 -1.51
N ARG A 121 30.32 -11.01 -2.24
CA ARG A 121 31.08 -9.78 -1.97
C ARG A 121 30.69 -8.70 -2.96
N ALA A 122 29.94 -7.71 -2.49
CA ALA A 122 29.64 -6.52 -3.27
C ALA A 122 30.92 -5.70 -3.48
N VAL A 123 31.36 -5.57 -4.73
CA VAL A 123 32.45 -4.66 -5.12
C VAL A 123 31.84 -3.34 -5.56
N ALA A 124 32.13 -2.26 -4.84
CA ALA A 124 31.70 -0.93 -5.23
C ALA A 124 32.43 -0.48 -6.50
N PRO A 125 31.75 0.21 -7.45
CA PRO A 125 32.42 0.77 -8.61
C PRO A 125 33.46 1.82 -8.18
N LYS A 126 34.67 1.73 -8.72
CA LYS A 126 35.74 2.69 -8.48
C LYS A 126 35.28 4.08 -8.95
N ALA A 127 35.12 5.02 -8.02
CA ALA A 127 34.81 6.40 -8.34
C ALA A 127 35.87 6.96 -9.30
N ALA A 128 35.43 7.52 -10.43
CA ALA A 128 36.28 8.36 -11.26
C ALA A 128 36.66 9.59 -10.41
N GLN A 129 37.94 9.74 -10.12
CA GLN A 129 38.47 10.95 -9.49
C GLN A 129 38.45 12.11 -10.50
N PRO A 130 38.29 13.37 -10.02
CA PRO A 130 37.93 14.53 -10.84
C PRO A 130 38.96 14.90 -11.90
#